data_AF-A0A434RPR2-F1
#
_entry.id   AF-A0A434RPR2-F1
#
_cell.length_a   1.000
_cell.length_b   1.000
_cell.length_c   1.000
_cell.angle_alpha   90.00
_cell.angle_beta   90.00
_cell.angle_gamma   90.00
#
_symmetry.space_group_name_H-M   'P 1'
#
loop_
_entity.id
_entity.type
_entity.pdbx_description
1 polymer ?
#
loop_
_entity_poly.entity_id
_entity_poly.type
_entity_poly.pdbx_seq_one_letter_code
_entity_poly.pdbx_strand_id
1 'polypeptide(L)'
;RALNGVIVALSIDALSEGDEAIKAHGRKIRRRLAELNDRLEIRLPVYLMLTKADLIKGFEAFFGGLSTAAREQVWGTTFPLDARIDAKTIERELAALATELERRLVPRLEDEDKLGSRAEIFRFPAQLASLSEPIQVLIEAMFGESRYEEAAWLRGLYLTSATQEGAPIDRLTAALSSSFGLPPRRAMLAPRVEKRSFFLRNLLTEVIFKEAGLGTFDPLAQRRRAWIWRGAAAACALAALLAGGLFTWSYLDNRNAITEQAGQFEALQAPLTDVSATPASVEQPTMDGALAAMDTVATARTAPPDAVHNLLGPTASAELVRAQTDTYDHALRNVLEPHMVALLEATMWRQIRDPDFMLGALKTYRMMTGLSQMDTDFVQNWWVNSLPEFAPAPPFPTADAEQHQLAAIRRMAVDDSYIAPDKELVAEALKTVCTISLPERAYKQLLADPEVAAVKEWVPANFAGPNGAKVFARRSAK
;
A
#
# COMPACT_ATOMS: atom_id res chain seq x y z
N ARG A 1 -5.85 -26.77 -21.20
CA ARG A 1 -6.31 -28.19 -21.24
C ARG A 1 -5.37 -28.99 -20.36
N ALA A 2 -5.91 -29.84 -19.46
CA ALA A 2 -5.10 -30.59 -18.51
C ALA A 2 -4.23 -31.64 -19.22
N LEU A 3 -3.05 -31.92 -18.66
CA LEU A 3 -2.25 -33.09 -19.02
C LEU A 3 -2.99 -34.36 -18.62
N ASN A 4 -2.93 -35.41 -19.44
CA ASN A 4 -3.72 -36.63 -19.23
C ASN A 4 -2.97 -37.75 -18.49
N GLY A 5 -1.64 -37.76 -18.57
CA GLY A 5 -0.79 -38.80 -18.01
C GLY A 5 0.67 -38.59 -18.42
N VAL A 6 1.55 -39.41 -17.86
CA VAL A 6 2.99 -39.40 -18.15
C VAL A 6 3.40 -40.76 -18.68
N ILE A 7 4.09 -40.80 -19.81
CA ILE A 7 4.71 -42.04 -20.32
C ILE A 7 6.19 -42.00 -19.90
N VAL A 8 6.61 -43.01 -19.15
CA VAL A 8 8.02 -43.23 -18.85
C VAL A 8 8.54 -44.32 -19.79
N ALA A 9 9.32 -43.92 -20.79
CA ALA A 9 10.00 -44.84 -21.69
C ALA A 9 11.40 -45.15 -21.16
N LEU A 10 11.64 -46.41 -20.79
CA LEU A 10 12.97 -46.90 -20.42
C LEU A 10 13.31 -48.09 -21.31
N SER A 11 14.55 -48.20 -21.76
CA SER A 11 14.96 -49.35 -22.59
C SER A 11 15.29 -50.56 -21.71
N ILE A 12 14.98 -51.77 -22.19
CA ILE A 12 15.19 -53.03 -21.45
C ILE A 12 16.68 -53.30 -21.18
N ASP A 13 17.58 -52.71 -21.98
CA ASP A 13 19.03 -52.74 -21.79
C ASP A 13 19.46 -52.22 -20.41
N ALA A 14 18.83 -51.15 -19.93
CA ALA A 14 19.10 -50.53 -18.64
C ALA A 14 18.87 -51.49 -17.46
N LEU A 15 18.03 -52.51 -17.65
CA LEU A 15 17.79 -53.53 -16.62
C LEU A 15 18.94 -54.54 -16.53
N SER A 16 19.84 -54.60 -17.52
CA SER A 16 20.93 -55.59 -17.58
C SER A 16 22.20 -55.11 -16.90
N GLU A 17 22.18 -53.86 -16.45
CA GLU A 17 23.17 -53.30 -15.55
C GLU A 17 22.94 -53.84 -14.13
N GLY A 18 23.87 -53.56 -13.21
CA GLY A 18 23.71 -53.97 -11.81
C GLY A 18 22.62 -53.16 -11.08
N ASP A 19 22.10 -53.72 -9.99
CA ASP A 19 21.01 -53.14 -9.19
C ASP A 19 21.21 -51.66 -8.82
N GLU A 20 22.43 -51.24 -8.52
CA GLU A 20 22.70 -49.84 -8.17
C GLU A 20 22.49 -48.88 -9.34
N ALA A 21 22.79 -49.30 -10.56
CA ALA A 21 22.52 -48.51 -11.76
C ALA A 21 21.00 -48.44 -12.03
N ILE A 22 20.30 -49.57 -11.89
CA ILE A 22 18.83 -49.64 -12.00
C ILE A 22 18.17 -48.69 -10.99
N LYS A 23 18.59 -48.73 -9.72
CA LYS A 23 18.09 -47.82 -8.69
C LYS A 23 18.43 -46.37 -9.01
N ALA A 24 19.59 -46.07 -9.59
CA ALA A 24 19.97 -44.72 -10.00
C ALA A 24 19.06 -44.18 -11.11
N HIS A 25 18.73 -45.00 -12.12
CA HIS A 25 17.72 -44.68 -13.13
C HIS A 25 16.36 -44.40 -12.48
N GLY A 26 15.91 -45.28 -11.58
CA GLY A 26 14.63 -45.14 -10.89
C GLY A 26 14.53 -43.84 -10.08
N ARG A 27 15.54 -43.53 -9.26
CA ARG A 27 15.60 -42.27 -8.48
C ARG A 27 15.59 -41.03 -9.37
N LYS A 28 16.29 -41.06 -10.51
CA LYS A 28 16.32 -39.93 -11.45
C LYS A 28 14.93 -39.68 -12.04
N ILE A 29 14.21 -40.74 -12.40
CA ILE A 29 12.85 -40.63 -12.93
C ILE A 29 11.88 -40.16 -11.84
N ARG A 30 11.95 -40.75 -10.63
CA ARG A 30 11.17 -40.32 -9.47
C ARG A 30 11.25 -38.82 -9.23
N ARG A 31 12.47 -38.27 -9.18
CA ARG A 31 12.69 -36.82 -8.97
C ARG A 31 12.02 -35.97 -10.04
N ARG A 32 12.02 -36.42 -11.31
CA ARG A 32 11.35 -35.70 -12.41
C ARG A 32 9.82 -35.80 -12.32
N LEU A 33 9.28 -36.94 -11.90
CA LEU A 33 7.85 -37.10 -11.65
C LEU A 33 7.40 -36.22 -10.47
N ALA A 34 8.19 -36.14 -9.40
CA ALA A 34 7.92 -35.27 -8.25
C ALA A 34 7.93 -33.79 -8.66
N GLU A 35 8.95 -33.34 -9.40
CA GLU A 35 9.02 -31.96 -9.93
C GLU A 35 7.81 -31.61 -10.79
N LEU A 36 7.32 -32.56 -11.58
CA LEU A 36 6.14 -32.39 -12.43
C LEU A 36 4.87 -32.23 -11.59
N ASN A 37 4.66 -33.08 -10.59
CA ASN A 37 3.51 -32.97 -9.67
C ASN A 37 3.53 -31.65 -8.89
N ASP A 38 4.70 -31.24 -8.37
CA ASP A 38 4.85 -30.05 -7.53
C ASP A 38 4.57 -28.74 -8.31
N ARG A 39 5.01 -28.67 -9.59
CA ARG A 39 4.75 -27.51 -10.44
C ARG A 39 3.32 -27.42 -10.96
N LEU A 40 2.68 -28.57 -11.20
CA LEU A 40 1.37 -28.61 -11.84
C LEU A 40 0.23 -28.73 -10.82
N GLU A 41 0.52 -29.10 -9.58
CA GLU A 41 -0.48 -29.38 -8.53
C GLU A 41 -1.56 -30.40 -8.98
N ILE A 42 -1.17 -31.33 -9.87
CA ILE A 42 -2.04 -32.37 -10.46
C ILE A 42 -1.35 -33.71 -10.29
N ARG A 43 -2.11 -34.73 -9.85
CA ARG A 43 -1.65 -36.11 -9.80
C ARG A 43 -1.96 -36.82 -11.11
N LEU A 44 -0.93 -37.20 -11.86
CA LEU A 44 -1.06 -37.84 -13.17
C LEU A 44 -0.80 -39.36 -13.13
N PRO A 45 -1.53 -40.18 -13.90
CA PRO A 45 -1.20 -41.59 -14.10
C PRO A 45 0.10 -41.73 -14.89
N VAL A 46 0.95 -42.67 -14.47
CA VAL A 46 2.27 -42.94 -15.06
C VAL A 46 2.27 -44.31 -15.71
N TYR A 47 2.51 -44.37 -17.02
CA TYR A 47 2.61 -45.60 -17.80
C TYR A 47 4.08 -45.93 -18.03
N LEU A 48 4.57 -47.01 -17.41
CA LEU A 48 5.95 -47.47 -17.60
C LEU A 48 6.02 -48.34 -18.84
N MET A 49 6.74 -47.86 -19.85
CA MET A 49 6.98 -48.54 -21.12
C MET A 49 8.44 -48.98 -21.20
N LEU A 50 8.66 -50.29 -21.07
CA LEU A 50 9.93 -50.94 -21.32
C LEU A 50 10.11 -51.13 -22.83
N THR A 51 10.91 -50.27 -23.43
CA THR A 51 11.22 -50.23 -24.86
C THR A 51 12.35 -51.19 -25.23
N LYS A 52 12.51 -51.44 -26.53
CA LYS A 52 13.52 -52.36 -27.09
C LYS A 52 13.40 -53.79 -26.55
N ALA A 53 12.18 -54.29 -26.33
CA ALA A 53 11.95 -55.65 -25.85
C ALA A 53 12.51 -56.74 -26.79
N ASP A 54 12.79 -56.40 -28.05
CA ASP A 54 13.50 -57.23 -29.02
C ASP A 54 14.94 -57.59 -28.62
N LEU A 55 15.53 -56.82 -27.70
CA LEU A 55 16.83 -57.15 -27.13
C LEU A 55 16.75 -58.37 -26.19
N ILE A 56 15.58 -58.84 -25.78
CA ILE A 56 15.48 -60.08 -25.00
C ILE A 56 15.81 -61.25 -25.92
N LYS A 57 16.84 -62.04 -25.61
CA LYS A 57 17.23 -63.15 -26.46
C LYS A 57 16.08 -64.12 -26.69
N GLY A 58 15.82 -64.42 -27.96
CA GLY A 58 14.71 -65.26 -28.42
C GLY A 58 13.42 -64.50 -28.76
N PHE A 59 13.38 -63.17 -28.57
CA PHE A 59 12.20 -62.37 -28.92
C PHE A 59 11.82 -62.48 -30.41
N GLU A 60 12.78 -62.27 -31.31
CA GLU A 60 12.52 -62.36 -32.75
C GLU A 60 12.12 -63.77 -33.18
N ALA A 61 12.76 -64.80 -32.62
CA ALA A 61 12.38 -66.19 -32.89
C ALA A 61 10.94 -66.48 -32.40
N PHE A 62 10.54 -65.93 -31.25
CA PHE A 62 9.23 -66.17 -30.67
C PHE A 62 8.11 -65.33 -31.29
N PHE A 63 8.36 -64.07 -31.66
CA PHE A 63 7.33 -63.13 -32.13
C PHE A 63 7.44 -62.74 -33.60
N GLY A 64 8.57 -63.00 -34.28
CA GLY A 64 8.81 -62.56 -35.65
C GLY A 64 7.77 -63.03 -36.66
N GLY A 65 7.16 -64.20 -36.43
CA GLY A 65 6.08 -64.76 -37.24
C GLY A 65 4.67 -64.27 -36.91
N LEU A 66 4.49 -63.28 -36.03
CA LEU A 66 3.15 -62.73 -35.73
C LEU A 66 2.56 -61.96 -36.92
N SER A 67 1.25 -62.10 -37.12
CA SER A 67 0.48 -61.26 -38.04
C SER A 67 0.52 -59.79 -37.61
N THR A 68 0.22 -58.86 -38.53
CA THR A 68 0.19 -57.42 -38.20
C THR A 68 -0.74 -57.11 -37.03
N ALA A 69 -1.95 -57.68 -37.03
CA ALA A 69 -2.91 -57.50 -35.93
C ALA A 69 -2.37 -58.03 -34.59
N ALA A 70 -1.72 -59.19 -34.60
CA ALA A 70 -1.13 -59.75 -33.39
C ALA A 70 0.10 -58.97 -32.91
N ARG A 71 0.81 -58.27 -33.79
CA ARG A 71 1.90 -57.35 -33.40
C ARG A 71 1.38 -56.05 -32.79
N GLU A 72 0.16 -55.63 -33.13
CA GLU A 72 -0.43 -54.40 -32.59
C GLU A 72 -1.01 -54.59 -31.18
N GLN A 73 -1.19 -55.83 -30.70
CA GLN A 73 -1.74 -56.15 -29.36
C GLN A 73 -0.97 -55.49 -28.20
N VAL A 74 -1.57 -55.42 -27.01
CA VAL A 74 -0.88 -54.91 -25.82
C VAL A 74 -0.12 -56.05 -25.14
N TRP A 75 1.15 -55.83 -24.79
CA TRP A 75 1.94 -56.79 -24.00
C TRP A 75 2.38 -56.14 -22.69
N GLY A 76 1.69 -56.47 -21.60
CA GLY A 76 1.88 -55.83 -20.31
C GLY A 76 0.65 -55.95 -19.42
N THR A 77 0.60 -55.12 -18.37
CA THR A 77 -0.49 -55.06 -17.42
C THR A 77 -0.91 -53.60 -17.15
N THR A 78 -2.21 -53.42 -16.94
CA THR A 78 -2.88 -52.13 -16.68
C THR A 78 -3.55 -52.26 -15.32
N PHE A 79 -3.07 -51.52 -14.31
CA PHE A 79 -3.50 -51.73 -12.92
C PHE A 79 -4.87 -51.10 -12.60
N PRO A 80 -5.62 -51.58 -11.60
CA PRO A 80 -6.84 -50.88 -11.16
C PRO A 80 -6.55 -49.47 -10.63
N LEU A 81 -7.49 -48.53 -10.76
CA LEU A 81 -7.29 -47.12 -10.40
C LEU A 81 -6.89 -46.92 -8.92
N ASP A 82 -7.47 -47.72 -8.03
CA ASP A 82 -7.26 -47.66 -6.58
C ASP A 82 -6.25 -48.69 -6.06
N ALA A 83 -5.57 -49.42 -6.96
CA ALA A 83 -4.63 -50.45 -6.56
C ALA A 83 -3.30 -49.83 -6.11
N ARG A 84 -2.87 -50.23 -4.91
CA ARG A 84 -1.49 -49.99 -4.46
C ARG A 84 -0.59 -51.05 -5.07
N ILE A 85 0.43 -50.62 -5.80
CA ILE A 85 1.34 -51.53 -6.50
C ILE A 85 2.58 -51.76 -5.64
N ASP A 86 2.77 -53.01 -5.24
CA ASP A 86 3.94 -53.50 -4.51
C ASP A 86 4.74 -54.50 -5.34
N ALA A 87 5.94 -54.87 -4.86
CA ALA A 87 6.83 -55.81 -5.55
C ALA A 87 6.15 -57.16 -5.86
N LYS A 88 5.31 -57.66 -4.96
CA LYS A 88 4.57 -58.93 -5.15
C LYS A 88 3.53 -58.84 -6.27
N THR A 89 2.85 -57.70 -6.39
CA THR A 89 1.93 -57.44 -7.50
C THR A 89 2.68 -57.48 -8.83
N ILE A 90 3.85 -56.83 -8.91
CA ILE A 90 4.69 -56.86 -10.11
C ILE A 90 5.16 -58.28 -10.46
N GLU A 91 5.65 -59.02 -9.47
CA GLU A 91 6.10 -60.42 -9.64
C GLU A 91 4.98 -61.28 -10.24
N ARG A 92 3.77 -61.18 -9.68
CA ARG A 92 2.60 -61.94 -10.13
C ARG A 92 2.22 -61.61 -11.58
N GLU A 93 2.16 -60.33 -11.94
CA GLU A 93 1.79 -59.92 -13.30
C GLU A 93 2.85 -60.34 -14.33
N LEU A 94 4.14 -60.25 -13.99
CA LEU A 94 5.22 -60.72 -14.86
C LEU A 94 5.24 -62.24 -15.01
N ALA A 95 4.97 -62.98 -13.92
CA ALA A 95 4.81 -64.44 -13.96
C ALA A 95 3.64 -64.83 -14.87
N ALA A 96 2.50 -64.13 -14.78
CA ALA A 96 1.35 -64.37 -15.64
C ALA A 96 1.69 -64.17 -17.14
N LEU A 97 2.47 -63.14 -17.48
CA LEU A 97 2.97 -62.95 -18.84
C LEU A 97 3.86 -64.12 -19.29
N ALA A 98 4.76 -64.60 -18.42
CA ALA A 98 5.64 -65.73 -18.74
C ALA A 98 4.83 -67.02 -18.94
N THR A 99 3.85 -67.31 -18.07
CA THR A 99 2.97 -68.49 -18.20
C THR A 99 2.15 -68.46 -19.50
N GLU A 100 1.68 -67.29 -19.93
CA GLU A 100 0.97 -67.18 -21.22
C GLU A 100 1.90 -67.40 -22.42
N LEU A 101 3.20 -67.07 -22.31
CA LEU A 101 4.18 -67.47 -23.33
C LEU A 101 4.43 -68.97 -23.33
N GLU A 102 4.54 -69.60 -22.14
CA GLU A 102 4.69 -71.05 -22.01
C GLU A 102 3.53 -71.80 -22.67
N ARG A 103 2.30 -71.31 -22.49
CA ARG A 103 1.11 -71.88 -23.12
C ARG A 103 1.14 -71.85 -24.65
N ARG A 104 1.90 -70.91 -25.23
CA ARG A 104 2.10 -70.74 -26.67
C ARG A 104 3.34 -71.47 -27.21
N LEU A 105 4.14 -72.10 -26.35
CA LEU A 105 5.39 -72.76 -26.77
C LEU A 105 5.16 -73.90 -27.75
N VAL A 106 4.24 -74.83 -27.44
CA VAL A 106 4.01 -76.03 -28.26
C VAL A 106 3.68 -75.69 -29.72
N PRO A 107 2.64 -74.88 -30.02
CA PRO A 107 2.34 -74.53 -31.41
C PRO A 107 3.48 -73.74 -32.08
N ARG A 108 4.21 -72.89 -31.33
CA ARG A 108 5.36 -72.16 -31.86
C ARG A 108 6.55 -73.06 -32.23
N LEU A 109 6.76 -74.14 -31.47
CA LEU A 109 7.81 -75.12 -31.74
C LEU A 109 7.45 -76.05 -32.89
N GLU A 110 6.17 -76.34 -33.09
CA GLU A 110 5.67 -77.11 -34.24
C GLU A 110 5.87 -76.34 -35.56
N ASP A 111 5.59 -75.03 -35.56
CA ASP A 111 5.67 -74.16 -36.75
C ASP A 111 7.09 -73.81 -37.22
N GLU A 112 8.14 -74.08 -36.43
CA GLU A 112 9.52 -73.68 -36.75
C GLU A 112 10.37 -74.89 -37.14
N ASP A 113 11.05 -74.87 -38.27
CA ASP A 113 11.87 -76.02 -38.73
C ASP A 113 13.32 -75.97 -38.20
N LYS A 114 13.85 -74.78 -37.94
CA LYS A 114 15.26 -74.61 -37.59
C LYS A 114 15.49 -74.95 -36.13
N LEU A 115 16.33 -75.94 -35.86
CA LEU A 115 16.70 -76.36 -34.51
C LEU A 115 17.23 -75.21 -33.64
N GLY A 116 18.02 -74.30 -34.24
CA GLY A 116 18.53 -73.11 -33.57
C GLY A 116 17.39 -72.19 -33.08
N SER A 117 16.44 -71.86 -33.95
CA SER A 117 15.28 -71.04 -33.63
C SER A 117 14.36 -71.72 -32.60
N ARG A 118 14.12 -73.04 -32.73
CA ARG A 118 13.37 -73.83 -31.72
C ARG A 118 13.99 -73.70 -30.33
N ALA A 119 15.33 -73.75 -30.26
CA ALA A 119 16.04 -73.64 -29.00
C ALA A 119 15.98 -72.22 -28.40
N GLU A 120 15.83 -71.18 -29.23
CA GLU A 120 15.58 -69.81 -28.78
C GLU A 120 14.13 -69.60 -28.32
N ILE A 121 13.15 -70.10 -29.09
CA ILE A 121 11.72 -70.10 -28.74
C ILE A 121 11.51 -70.78 -27.38
N PHE A 122 12.11 -71.96 -27.18
CA PHE A 122 11.99 -72.71 -25.92
C PHE A 122 12.53 -71.94 -24.70
N ARG A 123 13.63 -71.19 -24.87
CA ARG A 123 14.26 -70.45 -23.76
C ARG A 123 13.60 -69.10 -23.49
N PHE A 124 12.83 -68.58 -24.43
CA PHE A 124 12.30 -67.22 -24.36
C PHE A 124 11.43 -66.94 -23.12
N PRO A 125 10.48 -67.81 -22.70
CA PRO A 125 9.69 -67.55 -21.49
C PRO A 125 10.54 -67.43 -20.23
N ALA A 126 11.57 -68.28 -20.09
CA ALA A 126 12.51 -68.21 -18.97
C ALA A 126 13.39 -66.94 -19.02
N GLN A 127 13.76 -66.46 -20.22
CA GLN A 127 14.46 -65.18 -20.37
C GLN A 127 13.59 -64.02 -19.91
N LEU A 128 12.29 -64.01 -20.23
CA LEU A 128 11.36 -63.00 -19.72
C LEU A 128 11.23 -63.06 -18.20
N ALA A 129 11.05 -64.27 -17.64
CA ALA A 129 10.92 -64.46 -16.19
C ALA A 129 12.15 -63.93 -15.43
N SER A 130 13.36 -64.06 -16.01
CA SER A 130 14.61 -63.53 -15.45
C SER A 130 14.66 -61.99 -15.35
N LEU A 131 13.73 -61.27 -15.99
CA LEU A 131 13.63 -59.81 -15.88
C LEU A 131 12.81 -59.37 -14.66
N SER A 132 12.11 -60.30 -13.98
CA SER A 132 11.18 -59.97 -12.89
C SER A 132 11.83 -59.17 -11.77
N GLU A 133 12.92 -59.68 -11.20
CA GLU A 133 13.61 -59.03 -10.09
C GLU A 133 14.18 -57.65 -10.47
N PRO A 134 14.89 -57.48 -11.60
CA PRO A 134 15.35 -56.14 -12.03
C PRO A 134 14.22 -55.14 -12.29
N ILE A 135 13.06 -55.58 -12.78
CA ILE A 135 11.88 -54.71 -12.95
C ILE A 135 11.31 -54.30 -11.58
N GLN A 136 11.27 -55.22 -10.62
CA GLN A 136 10.83 -54.90 -9.25
C GLN A 136 11.75 -53.85 -8.60
N VAL A 137 13.07 -54.01 -8.73
CA VAL A 137 14.06 -53.04 -8.22
C VAL A 137 13.84 -51.65 -8.83
N LEU A 138 13.60 -51.59 -10.15
CA LEU A 138 13.32 -50.33 -10.84
C LEU A 138 12.03 -49.67 -10.33
N ILE A 139 10.94 -50.44 -10.24
CA ILE A 139 9.63 -49.94 -9.83
C ILE A 139 9.67 -49.45 -8.38
N GLU A 140 10.31 -50.18 -7.46
CA GLU A 140 10.49 -49.74 -6.07
C GLU A 140 11.30 -48.44 -6.00
N ALA A 141 12.36 -48.29 -6.79
CA ALA A 141 13.14 -47.06 -6.83
C ALA A 141 12.36 -45.86 -7.41
N MET A 142 11.43 -46.10 -8.34
CA MET A 142 10.61 -45.06 -8.99
C MET A 142 9.38 -44.66 -8.16
N PHE A 143 8.68 -45.64 -7.60
CA PHE A 143 7.33 -45.51 -7.05
C PHE A 143 7.23 -45.94 -5.57
N GLY A 144 8.32 -46.39 -4.95
CA GLY A 144 8.34 -46.79 -3.54
C GLY A 144 8.04 -45.64 -2.58
N GLU A 145 7.62 -45.97 -1.36
CA GLU A 145 7.24 -44.98 -0.36
C GLU A 145 8.40 -44.05 0.02
N SER A 146 8.10 -42.77 0.23
CA SER A 146 9.00 -41.81 0.88
C SER A 146 8.23 -41.09 1.98
N ARG A 147 8.90 -40.81 3.10
CA ARG A 147 8.34 -39.97 4.17
C ARG A 147 8.18 -38.50 3.75
N TYR A 148 8.86 -38.09 2.69
CA TYR A 148 8.97 -36.69 2.28
C TYR A 148 8.23 -36.38 0.98
N GLU A 149 7.91 -37.40 0.16
CA GLU A 149 7.33 -37.23 -1.17
C GLU A 149 6.24 -38.28 -1.41
N GLU A 150 5.08 -37.84 -1.87
CA GLU A 150 4.00 -38.75 -2.29
C GLU A 150 4.42 -39.54 -3.55
N ALA A 151 4.17 -40.85 -3.55
CA ALA A 151 4.55 -41.72 -4.66
C ALA A 151 3.76 -41.40 -5.94
N ALA A 152 4.44 -41.41 -7.08
CA ALA A 152 3.78 -41.25 -8.37
C ALA A 152 2.79 -42.41 -8.64
N TRP A 153 1.71 -42.14 -9.36
CA TRP A 153 0.65 -43.11 -9.61
C TRP A 153 1.00 -44.04 -10.77
N LEU A 154 1.63 -45.19 -10.47
CA LEU A 154 1.90 -46.21 -11.49
C LEU A 154 0.59 -46.81 -12.01
N ARG A 155 0.29 -46.55 -13.29
CA ARG A 155 -0.96 -46.97 -13.95
C ARG A 155 -0.81 -48.27 -14.74
N GLY A 156 0.38 -48.59 -15.22
CA GLY A 156 0.65 -49.83 -15.94
C GLY A 156 2.10 -50.03 -16.32
N LEU A 157 2.44 -51.27 -16.67
CA LEU A 157 3.75 -51.73 -17.09
C LEU A 157 3.63 -52.47 -18.42
N TYR A 158 4.37 -52.05 -19.43
CA TYR A 158 4.26 -52.59 -20.79
C TYR A 158 5.61 -52.81 -21.44
N LEU A 159 5.72 -53.85 -22.26
CA LEU A 159 6.90 -54.15 -23.08
C LEU A 159 6.60 -53.82 -24.54
N THR A 160 7.50 -53.09 -25.18
CA THR A 160 7.33 -52.62 -26.57
C THR A 160 8.63 -52.72 -27.36
N SER A 161 8.51 -52.85 -28.67
CA SER A 161 9.62 -52.69 -29.60
C SER A 161 9.17 -51.85 -30.80
N ALA A 162 9.92 -50.81 -31.15
CA ALA A 162 9.59 -49.92 -32.27
C ALA A 162 10.46 -50.21 -33.50
N THR A 163 11.77 -50.33 -33.30
CA THR A 163 12.78 -50.63 -34.33
C THR A 163 13.83 -51.55 -33.74
N GLN A 164 14.17 -52.63 -34.45
CA GLN A 164 15.15 -53.62 -34.01
C GLN A 164 16.58 -53.11 -34.28
N GLU A 165 17.22 -52.52 -33.27
CA GLU A 165 18.60 -52.05 -33.31
C GLU A 165 19.35 -52.45 -32.04
N GLY A 166 20.39 -53.29 -32.16
CA GLY A 166 21.25 -53.69 -31.03
C GLY A 166 21.61 -55.19 -31.03
N ALA A 167 22.46 -55.59 -30.09
CA ALA A 167 22.80 -57.00 -29.87
C ALA A 167 21.89 -57.61 -28.79
N PRO A 168 21.35 -58.83 -28.97
CA PRO A 168 20.47 -59.45 -27.97
C PRO A 168 21.16 -59.69 -26.61
N ILE A 169 20.40 -59.47 -25.55
CA ILE A 169 20.74 -59.68 -24.14
C ILE A 169 20.41 -61.12 -23.76
N ASP A 170 21.41 -61.88 -23.32
CA ASP A 170 21.27 -63.26 -22.84
C ASP A 170 21.52 -63.35 -21.33
N ARG A 171 20.47 -63.19 -20.54
CA ARG A 171 20.60 -63.17 -19.07
C ARG A 171 20.81 -64.53 -18.47
N LEU A 172 20.14 -65.56 -18.96
CA LEU A 172 20.33 -66.92 -18.45
C LEU A 172 21.79 -67.37 -18.62
N THR A 173 22.39 -67.12 -19.78
CA THR A 173 23.81 -67.45 -19.99
C THR A 173 24.73 -66.56 -19.16
N ALA A 174 24.41 -65.27 -19.00
CA ALA A 174 25.19 -64.37 -18.13
C ALA A 174 25.15 -64.79 -16.65
N ALA A 175 23.96 -65.14 -16.13
CA ALA A 175 23.77 -65.61 -14.76
C ALA A 175 24.50 -66.93 -14.51
N LEU A 176 24.39 -67.90 -15.43
CA LEU A 176 25.14 -69.16 -15.36
C LEU A 176 26.66 -68.93 -15.46
N SER A 177 27.10 -68.05 -16.36
CA SER A 177 28.54 -67.76 -16.49
C SER A 177 29.07 -67.10 -15.22
N SER A 178 28.30 -66.20 -14.59
CA SER A 178 28.64 -65.58 -13.32
C SER A 178 28.67 -66.59 -12.16
N SER A 179 27.71 -67.51 -12.08
CA SER A 179 27.66 -68.51 -11.01
C SER A 179 28.76 -69.56 -11.13
N PHE A 180 29.24 -69.83 -12.34
CA PHE A 180 30.30 -70.80 -12.63
C PHE A 180 31.68 -70.17 -12.92
N GLY A 181 31.84 -68.85 -12.78
CA GLY A 181 33.12 -68.15 -12.97
C GLY A 181 33.67 -68.18 -14.42
N LEU A 182 32.82 -68.36 -15.42
CA LEU A 182 33.20 -68.44 -16.83
C LEU A 182 33.33 -67.04 -17.47
N PRO A 183 34.28 -66.83 -18.42
CA PRO A 183 34.44 -65.54 -19.08
C PRO A 183 33.19 -65.18 -19.92
N PRO A 184 32.75 -63.91 -19.93
CA PRO A 184 31.55 -63.49 -20.64
C PRO A 184 31.70 -63.69 -22.15
N ARG A 185 30.80 -64.49 -22.75
CA ARG A 185 30.79 -64.76 -24.19
C ARG A 185 30.28 -63.52 -24.95
N ARG A 186 31.05 -63.00 -25.91
CA ARG A 186 30.63 -61.89 -26.77
C ARG A 186 29.44 -62.29 -27.64
N ALA A 187 28.36 -61.51 -27.59
CA ALA A 187 27.18 -61.69 -28.44
C ALA A 187 27.55 -61.48 -29.92
N MET A 188 27.16 -62.39 -30.81
CA MET A 188 27.31 -62.21 -32.26
C MET A 188 26.19 -61.32 -32.78
N LEU A 189 26.54 -60.41 -33.70
CA LEU A 189 25.57 -59.54 -34.40
C LEU A 189 24.67 -60.38 -35.31
N ALA A 190 23.35 -60.35 -35.06
CA ALA A 190 22.36 -60.96 -35.93
C ALA A 190 22.10 -60.08 -37.17
N PRO A 191 21.70 -60.66 -38.33
CA PRO A 191 21.36 -59.90 -39.53
C PRO A 191 20.17 -58.95 -39.28
N ARG A 192 20.24 -57.74 -39.85
CA ARG A 192 19.18 -56.71 -39.74
C ARG A 192 17.87 -57.21 -40.37
N VAL A 193 16.84 -57.39 -39.55
CA VAL A 193 15.48 -57.70 -39.99
C VAL A 193 14.71 -56.38 -40.22
N GLU A 194 13.74 -56.40 -41.13
CA GLU A 194 12.85 -55.27 -41.46
C GLU A 194 12.33 -54.52 -40.23
N LYS A 195 12.19 -53.20 -40.34
CA LYS A 195 11.60 -52.32 -39.32
C LYS A 195 10.15 -52.73 -39.04
N ARG A 196 9.93 -53.52 -37.99
CA ARG A 196 8.60 -53.98 -37.53
C ARG A 196 8.38 -53.49 -36.09
N SER A 197 7.25 -52.83 -35.84
CA SER A 197 6.84 -52.46 -34.48
C SER A 197 6.06 -53.60 -33.82
N PHE A 198 6.38 -53.88 -32.57
CA PHE A 198 5.67 -54.83 -31.71
C PHE A 198 5.11 -54.12 -30.47
N PHE A 199 3.86 -54.42 -30.19
CA PHE A 199 3.12 -54.11 -28.97
C PHE A 199 2.92 -52.62 -28.64
N LEU A 200 3.10 -51.73 -29.63
CA LEU A 200 3.06 -50.27 -29.43
C LEU A 200 1.71 -49.64 -29.81
N ARG A 201 1.09 -50.05 -30.93
CA ARG A 201 -0.11 -49.40 -31.48
C ARG A 201 -1.26 -49.40 -30.47
N ASN A 202 -1.76 -50.58 -30.08
CA ASN A 202 -2.94 -50.65 -29.23
C ASN A 202 -2.62 -50.20 -27.80
N LEU A 203 -1.36 -50.25 -27.36
CA LEU A 203 -0.97 -49.63 -26.09
C LEU A 203 -1.26 -48.12 -26.10
N LEU A 204 -0.86 -47.41 -27.15
CA LEU A 204 -1.12 -45.98 -27.25
C LEU A 204 -2.62 -45.70 -27.50
N THR A 205 -3.22 -46.34 -28.50
CA THR A 205 -4.58 -45.98 -28.95
C THR A 205 -5.70 -46.56 -28.09
N GLU A 206 -5.54 -47.78 -27.57
CA GLU A 206 -6.59 -48.50 -26.84
C GLU A 206 -6.44 -48.41 -25.33
N VAL A 207 -5.26 -48.09 -24.80
CA VAL A 207 -5.01 -47.96 -23.36
C VAL A 207 -4.73 -46.51 -22.99
N ILE A 208 -3.57 -45.97 -23.36
CA ILE A 208 -3.09 -44.69 -22.83
C ILE A 208 -4.00 -43.52 -23.26
N PHE A 209 -4.38 -43.45 -24.54
CA PHE A 209 -5.21 -42.34 -25.04
C PHE A 209 -6.69 -42.46 -24.63
N LYS A 210 -7.20 -43.69 -24.43
CA LYS A 210 -8.57 -43.90 -23.95
C LYS A 210 -8.75 -43.56 -22.47
N GLU A 211 -7.66 -43.53 -21.71
CA GLU A 211 -7.64 -43.11 -20.31
C GLU A 211 -7.43 -41.60 -20.11
N ALA A 212 -7.68 -40.81 -21.16
CA ALA A 212 -7.60 -39.35 -21.08
C ALA A 212 -8.59 -38.79 -20.05
N GLY A 213 -8.06 -38.05 -19.06
CA GLY A 213 -8.88 -37.30 -18.09
C GLY A 213 -8.82 -37.83 -16.66
N LEU A 214 -8.01 -38.85 -16.40
CA LEU A 214 -7.78 -39.38 -15.05
C LEU A 214 -6.98 -38.46 -14.11
N GLY A 215 -6.33 -37.43 -14.63
CA GLY A 215 -5.58 -36.47 -13.82
C GLY A 215 -6.51 -35.64 -12.92
N THR A 216 -6.36 -35.77 -11.60
CA THR A 216 -7.13 -35.00 -10.62
C THR A 216 -6.28 -33.86 -10.04
N PHE A 217 -6.90 -32.69 -9.84
CA PHE A 217 -6.27 -31.59 -9.10
C PHE A 217 -6.11 -31.98 -7.64
N ASP A 218 -5.01 -31.54 -7.02
CA ASP A 218 -4.80 -31.76 -5.58
C ASP A 218 -5.90 -31.06 -4.75
N PRO A 219 -6.73 -31.81 -3.98
CA PRO A 219 -7.79 -31.23 -3.16
C PRO A 219 -7.26 -30.28 -2.06
N LEU A 220 -6.00 -30.43 -1.63
CA LEU A 220 -5.38 -29.55 -0.64
C LEU A 220 -5.07 -28.16 -1.23
N ALA A 221 -4.56 -28.12 -2.46
CA ALA A 221 -4.29 -26.88 -3.19
C ALA A 221 -5.58 -26.05 -3.38
N GLN A 222 -6.69 -26.71 -3.74
CA GLN A 222 -7.98 -26.04 -3.92
C GLN A 222 -8.55 -25.50 -2.61
N ARG A 223 -8.40 -26.23 -1.49
CA ARG A 223 -8.80 -25.75 -0.15
C ARG A 223 -7.98 -24.54 0.29
N ARG A 224 -6.65 -24.56 0.10
CA ARG A 224 -5.77 -23.41 0.43
C ARG A 224 -6.21 -22.15 -0.32
N ARG A 225 -6.47 -22.28 -1.62
CA ARG A 225 -6.88 -21.17 -2.48
C ARG A 225 -8.23 -20.57 -2.05
N ALA A 226 -9.18 -21.41 -1.64
CA ALA A 226 -10.47 -20.96 -1.11
C ALA A 226 -10.33 -20.22 0.23
N TRP A 227 -9.47 -20.68 1.14
CA TRP A 227 -9.22 -20.01 2.42
C TRP A 227 -8.51 -18.67 2.25
N ILE A 228 -7.55 -18.57 1.33
CA ILE A 228 -6.90 -17.29 0.98
C ILE A 228 -7.95 -16.28 0.49
N TRP A 229 -8.83 -16.69 -0.43
CA TRP A 229 -9.89 -15.82 -0.94
C TRP A 229 -10.87 -15.38 0.15
N ARG A 230 -11.31 -16.30 1.02
CA ARG A 230 -12.18 -15.97 2.16
C ARG A 230 -11.51 -15.01 3.13
N GLY A 231 -10.22 -15.22 3.43
CA GLY A 231 -9.44 -14.32 4.27
C GLY A 231 -9.32 -12.92 3.66
N ALA A 232 -9.03 -12.83 2.36
CA ALA A 232 -8.98 -11.55 1.65
C ALA A 232 -10.34 -10.83 1.65
N ALA A 233 -11.44 -11.55 1.39
CA ALA A 233 -12.78 -10.98 1.42
C ALA A 233 -13.16 -10.46 2.82
N ALA A 234 -12.86 -11.23 3.88
CA ALA A 234 -13.10 -10.82 5.26
C ALA A 234 -12.26 -9.60 5.66
N ALA A 235 -10.99 -9.55 5.25
CA ALA A 235 -10.12 -8.41 5.49
C ALA A 235 -10.62 -7.14 4.79
N CYS A 236 -11.07 -7.24 3.54
CA CYS A 236 -11.66 -6.13 2.80
C CYS A 236 -12.95 -5.62 3.46
N ALA A 237 -13.82 -6.54 3.90
CA ALA A 237 -15.04 -6.18 4.60
C ALA A 237 -14.76 -5.47 5.93
N LEU A 238 -13.79 -5.96 6.71
CA LEU A 238 -13.37 -5.32 7.96
C LEU A 238 -12.79 -3.93 7.72
N ALA A 239 -11.93 -3.76 6.70
CA ALA A 239 -11.37 -2.47 6.35
C ALA A 239 -12.45 -1.46 5.93
N ALA A 240 -13.44 -1.90 5.15
CA ALA A 240 -14.58 -1.06 4.76
C ALA A 240 -15.43 -0.63 5.97
N LEU A 241 -15.68 -1.54 6.92
CA LEU A 241 -16.41 -1.23 8.14
C LEU A 241 -15.65 -0.26 9.05
N LEU A 242 -14.34 -0.43 9.21
CA LEU A 242 -13.50 0.48 9.99
C LEU A 242 -13.43 1.87 9.36
N ALA A 243 -13.23 1.95 8.03
CA ALA A 243 -13.23 3.22 7.32
C ALA A 243 -14.60 3.93 7.43
N GLY A 244 -15.70 3.19 7.25
CA GLY A 244 -17.05 3.72 7.41
C GLY A 244 -17.35 4.19 8.84
N GLY A 245 -16.88 3.46 9.85
CA GLY A 245 -17.01 3.84 11.26
C GLY A 245 -16.24 5.12 11.59
N LEU A 246 -14.97 5.21 11.17
CA LEU A 246 -14.14 6.39 11.37
C LEU A 246 -14.69 7.62 10.64
N PHE A 247 -15.15 7.45 9.40
CA PHE A 247 -15.82 8.52 8.64
C PHE A 247 -17.07 9.03 9.34
N THR A 248 -17.93 8.12 9.80
CA THR A 248 -19.19 8.48 10.47
C THR A 248 -18.93 9.24 11.78
N TRP A 249 -17.93 8.78 12.54
CA TRP A 249 -17.54 9.45 13.77
C TRP A 249 -17.00 10.86 13.52
N SER A 250 -16.10 11.01 12.54
CA SER A 250 -15.57 12.31 12.09
C SER A 250 -16.68 13.27 11.65
N TYR A 251 -17.63 12.78 10.84
CA TYR A 251 -18.75 13.56 10.34
C TYR A 251 -19.67 14.07 11.46
N LEU A 252 -20.01 13.20 12.42
CA LEU A 252 -20.88 13.58 13.54
C LEU A 252 -20.21 14.61 14.46
N ASP A 253 -18.91 14.46 14.72
CA ASP A 253 -18.15 15.39 15.56
C ASP A 253 -18.08 16.79 14.94
N ASN A 254 -17.72 16.86 13.65
CA ASN A 254 -17.70 18.12 12.91
C ASN A 254 -19.10 18.77 12.80
N ARG A 255 -20.15 17.97 12.58
CA ARG A 255 -21.53 18.46 12.56
C ARG A 255 -21.96 19.05 13.91
N ASN A 256 -21.59 18.40 15.00
CA ASN A 256 -21.92 18.87 16.34
C ASN A 256 -21.19 20.19 16.63
N ALA A 257 -19.91 20.30 16.30
CA ALA A 257 -19.14 21.54 16.45
C ALA A 257 -19.74 22.71 15.65
N ILE A 258 -20.20 22.48 14.41
CA ILE A 258 -20.91 23.50 13.62
C ILE A 258 -22.22 23.91 14.30
N THR A 259 -22.99 22.95 14.80
CA THR A 259 -24.28 23.21 15.44
C THR A 259 -24.08 24.01 16.74
N GLU A 260 -23.05 23.68 17.51
CA GLU A 260 -22.69 24.40 18.73
C GLU A 260 -22.23 25.83 18.42
N GLN A 261 -21.38 26.03 17.40
CA GLN A 261 -20.96 27.36 16.97
C GLN A 261 -22.15 28.21 16.49
N ALA A 262 -23.09 27.61 15.76
CA ALA A 262 -24.30 28.29 15.32
C ALA A 262 -25.15 28.74 16.51
N GLY A 263 -25.30 27.89 17.54
CA GLY A 263 -25.99 28.26 18.78
C GLY A 263 -25.31 29.40 19.54
N GLN A 264 -23.97 29.42 19.58
CA GLN A 264 -23.21 30.54 20.16
C GLN A 264 -23.46 31.84 19.40
N PHE A 265 -23.49 31.81 18.07
CA PHE A 265 -23.81 32.98 17.25
C PHE A 265 -25.25 33.47 17.41
N GLU A 266 -26.22 32.56 17.53
CA GLU A 266 -27.61 32.93 17.83
C GLU A 266 -27.72 33.63 19.20
N ALA A 267 -26.97 33.16 20.21
CA ALA A 267 -26.93 33.77 21.53
C ALA A 267 -26.31 35.19 21.52
N LEU A 268 -25.46 35.52 20.54
CA LEU A 268 -24.90 36.88 20.39
C LEU A 268 -25.91 37.90 19.86
N GLN A 269 -27.03 37.47 19.27
CA GLN A 269 -27.97 38.38 18.64
C GLN A 269 -28.56 39.39 19.62
N ALA A 270 -28.95 38.94 20.81
CA ALA A 270 -29.51 39.81 21.86
C ALA A 270 -28.50 40.87 22.36
N PRO A 271 -27.30 40.52 22.87
CA PRO A 271 -26.36 41.53 23.37
C PRO A 271 -25.90 42.51 22.28
N LEU A 272 -25.71 42.06 21.04
CA LEU A 272 -25.33 42.95 19.94
C LEU A 272 -26.47 43.91 19.54
N THR A 273 -27.72 43.46 19.64
CA THR A 273 -28.89 44.32 19.38
C THR A 273 -29.04 45.38 20.48
N ASP A 274 -28.83 45.00 21.75
CA ASP A 274 -28.89 45.94 22.88
C ASP A 274 -27.83 47.04 22.78
N VAL A 275 -26.59 46.68 22.39
CA VAL A 275 -25.54 47.68 22.16
C VAL A 275 -25.85 48.54 20.92
N SER A 276 -26.39 47.96 19.86
CA SER A 276 -26.82 48.72 18.68
C SER A 276 -27.95 49.71 18.99
N ALA A 277 -28.79 49.44 20.00
CA ALA A 277 -29.84 50.34 20.46
C ALA A 277 -29.30 51.56 21.23
N THR A 278 -28.03 51.51 21.67
CA THR A 278 -27.31 52.63 22.29
C THR A 278 -26.25 53.13 21.30
N PRO A 279 -26.63 53.97 20.31
CA PRO A 279 -25.70 54.39 19.28
C PRO A 279 -24.57 55.24 19.86
N ALA A 280 -23.39 55.10 19.26
CA ALA A 280 -22.23 55.93 19.60
C ALA A 280 -22.58 57.41 19.49
N SER A 281 -22.35 58.17 20.57
CA SER A 281 -22.68 59.59 20.65
C SER A 281 -21.54 60.38 21.26
N VAL A 282 -21.27 61.55 20.69
CA VAL A 282 -20.29 62.53 21.19
C VAL A 282 -20.72 63.09 22.56
N GLU A 283 -22.03 63.14 22.84
CA GLU A 283 -22.59 63.68 24.08
C GLU A 283 -22.41 62.71 25.27
N GLN A 284 -22.40 61.39 25.00
CA GLN A 284 -22.21 60.33 25.98
C GLN A 284 -21.25 59.26 25.43
N PRO A 285 -19.94 59.54 25.39
CA PRO A 285 -18.96 58.67 24.77
C PRO A 285 -18.57 57.52 25.71
N THR A 286 -19.48 56.56 25.91
CA THR A 286 -19.21 55.34 26.69
C THR A 286 -18.83 54.19 25.75
N MET A 287 -17.82 53.40 26.14
CA MET A 287 -17.38 52.23 25.37
C MET A 287 -17.66 50.90 26.09
N ASP A 288 -18.09 50.95 27.35
CA ASP A 288 -18.21 49.77 28.22
C ASP A 288 -19.14 48.70 27.62
N GLY A 289 -20.28 49.11 27.04
CA GLY A 289 -21.20 48.20 26.36
C GLY A 289 -20.59 47.57 25.10
N ALA A 290 -19.90 48.37 24.29
CA ALA A 290 -19.21 47.88 23.09
C ALA A 290 -18.06 46.93 23.42
N LEU A 291 -17.29 47.20 24.48
CA LEU A 291 -16.20 46.34 24.94
C LEU A 291 -16.74 45.03 25.54
N ALA A 292 -17.79 45.08 26.34
CA ALA A 292 -18.45 43.88 26.85
C ALA A 292 -19.04 43.02 25.71
N ALA A 293 -19.64 43.65 24.69
CA ALA A 293 -20.04 42.96 23.48
C ALA A 293 -18.84 42.31 22.77
N MET A 294 -17.67 42.94 22.79
CA MET A 294 -16.48 42.35 22.18
C MET A 294 -15.93 41.16 22.95
N ASP A 295 -15.94 41.22 24.27
CA ASP A 295 -15.58 40.09 25.14
C ASP A 295 -16.52 38.89 24.88
N THR A 296 -17.83 39.14 24.77
CA THR A 296 -18.81 38.08 24.46
C THR A 296 -18.60 37.47 23.07
N VAL A 297 -18.34 38.27 22.03
CA VAL A 297 -18.04 37.76 20.68
C VAL A 297 -16.72 36.99 20.67
N ALA A 298 -15.71 37.48 21.38
CA ALA A 298 -14.40 36.84 21.44
C ALA A 298 -14.46 35.46 22.12
N THR A 299 -15.33 35.30 23.12
CA THR A 299 -15.53 34.06 23.88
C THR A 299 -16.54 33.09 23.25
N ALA A 300 -17.41 33.56 22.33
CA ALA A 300 -18.38 32.76 21.57
C ALA A 300 -17.72 31.91 20.46
N ARG A 301 -16.76 31.07 20.85
CA ARG A 301 -15.97 30.22 19.95
C ARG A 301 -15.99 28.78 20.43
N THR A 302 -16.42 27.87 19.57
CA THR A 302 -16.24 26.44 19.79
C THR A 302 -14.88 26.00 19.28
N ALA A 303 -14.22 25.13 20.04
CA ALA A 303 -12.96 24.54 19.61
C ALA A 303 -13.19 23.68 18.35
N PRO A 304 -12.33 23.78 17.33
CA PRO A 304 -12.42 22.89 16.19
C PRO A 304 -12.12 21.44 16.63
N PRO A 305 -12.75 20.42 16.01
CA PRO A 305 -12.49 19.02 16.34
C PRO A 305 -11.00 18.64 16.20
N ASP A 306 -10.54 17.74 17.07
CA ASP A 306 -9.13 17.34 17.18
C ASP A 306 -8.59 16.63 15.91
N ALA A 307 -7.27 16.72 15.71
CA ALA A 307 -6.59 16.17 14.53
C ALA A 307 -6.82 14.66 14.33
N VAL A 308 -6.95 13.88 15.41
CA VAL A 308 -7.21 12.43 15.35
C VAL A 308 -8.60 12.13 14.79
N HIS A 309 -9.58 12.98 15.08
CA HIS A 309 -10.97 12.82 14.65
C HIS A 309 -11.16 13.26 13.18
N ASN A 310 -10.17 13.93 12.61
CA ASN A 310 -10.19 14.50 11.27
C ASN A 310 -9.37 13.69 10.24
N LEU A 311 -8.84 12.52 10.60
CA LEU A 311 -7.96 11.73 9.73
C LEU A 311 -8.66 11.11 8.51
N LEU A 312 -9.96 10.80 8.59
CA LEU A 312 -10.70 10.00 7.60
C LEU A 312 -12.09 10.56 7.27
N GLY A 313 -12.25 11.89 7.27
CA GLY A 313 -13.52 12.57 6.98
C GLY A 313 -13.36 14.04 6.57
N PRO A 314 -14.45 14.71 6.13
CA PRO A 314 -14.43 16.14 5.83
C PRO A 314 -14.26 16.94 7.13
N THR A 315 -13.45 18.01 7.07
CA THR A 315 -13.13 18.83 8.24
C THR A 315 -13.81 20.20 8.13
N ALA A 316 -14.44 20.63 9.23
CA ALA A 316 -15.09 21.94 9.34
C ALA A 316 -14.18 23.00 9.98
N SER A 317 -12.99 22.62 10.46
CA SER A 317 -12.13 23.49 11.27
C SER A 317 -11.78 24.82 10.59
N ALA A 318 -11.45 24.79 9.29
CA ALA A 318 -11.11 26.02 8.55
C ALA A 318 -12.32 26.95 8.39
N GLU A 319 -13.51 26.38 8.15
CA GLU A 319 -14.75 27.15 8.01
C GLU A 319 -15.19 27.75 9.35
N LEU A 320 -15.06 26.99 10.44
CA LEU A 320 -15.34 27.46 11.80
C LEU A 320 -14.43 28.63 12.19
N VAL A 321 -13.11 28.48 12.02
CA VAL A 321 -12.14 29.54 12.34
C VAL A 321 -12.43 30.79 11.51
N ARG A 322 -12.75 30.61 10.22
CA ARG A 322 -13.11 31.72 9.35
C ARG A 322 -14.39 32.42 9.81
N ALA A 323 -15.45 31.67 10.10
CA ALA A 323 -16.71 32.26 10.58
C ALA A 323 -16.53 33.00 11.92
N GLN A 324 -15.69 32.50 12.82
CA GLN A 324 -15.35 33.17 14.08
C GLN A 324 -14.58 34.48 13.85
N THR A 325 -13.59 34.47 12.95
CA THR A 325 -12.85 35.69 12.59
C THR A 325 -13.75 36.70 11.91
N ASP A 326 -14.54 36.29 10.91
CA ASP A 326 -15.47 37.17 10.18
C ASP A 326 -16.49 37.81 11.14
N THR A 327 -17.04 37.05 12.08
CA THR A 327 -17.99 37.57 13.10
C THR A 327 -17.31 38.57 14.03
N TYR A 328 -16.09 38.28 14.48
CA TYR A 328 -15.32 39.18 15.33
C TYR A 328 -14.97 40.49 14.60
N ASP A 329 -14.51 40.42 13.35
CA ASP A 329 -14.21 41.59 12.53
C ASP A 329 -15.46 42.43 12.22
N HIS A 330 -16.60 41.77 12.00
CA HIS A 330 -17.89 42.45 11.85
C HIS A 330 -18.31 43.18 13.13
N ALA A 331 -18.09 42.59 14.30
CA ALA A 331 -18.38 43.24 15.57
C ALA A 331 -17.42 44.40 15.85
N LEU A 332 -16.13 44.28 15.53
CA LEU A 332 -15.20 45.42 15.60
C LEU A 332 -15.72 46.58 14.76
N ARG A 333 -16.03 46.33 13.48
CA ARG A 333 -16.53 47.34 12.53
C ARG A 333 -17.80 48.04 12.96
N ASN A 334 -18.81 47.26 13.34
CA ASN A 334 -20.18 47.77 13.50
C ASN A 334 -20.50 48.18 14.93
N VAL A 335 -19.76 47.64 15.92
CA VAL A 335 -19.99 47.91 17.34
C VAL A 335 -18.87 48.76 17.92
N LEU A 336 -17.61 48.32 17.84
CA LEU A 336 -16.53 49.00 18.56
C LEU A 336 -16.04 50.28 17.87
N GLU A 337 -15.79 50.24 16.57
CA GLU A 337 -15.23 51.37 15.81
C GLU A 337 -16.07 52.67 15.91
N PRO A 338 -17.41 52.64 15.83
CA PRO A 338 -18.25 53.83 16.02
C PRO A 338 -18.04 54.48 17.39
N HIS A 339 -17.93 53.66 18.44
CA HIS A 339 -17.71 54.15 19.80
C HIS A 339 -16.30 54.71 19.99
N MET A 340 -15.29 54.11 19.33
CA MET A 340 -13.93 54.66 19.31
C MET A 340 -13.89 56.04 18.63
N VAL A 341 -14.51 56.17 17.46
CA VAL A 341 -14.56 57.46 16.75
C VAL A 341 -15.34 58.50 17.56
N ALA A 342 -16.49 58.15 18.13
CA ALA A 342 -17.26 59.08 18.99
C ALA A 342 -16.49 59.51 20.25
N LEU A 343 -15.74 58.59 20.90
CA LEU A 343 -14.86 58.92 22.01
C LEU A 343 -13.76 59.90 21.60
N LEU A 344 -13.15 59.67 20.44
CA LEU A 344 -12.13 60.57 19.90
C LEU A 344 -12.73 61.95 19.58
N GLU A 345 -13.89 62.01 18.93
CA GLU A 345 -14.61 63.26 18.63
C GLU A 345 -14.95 64.04 19.90
N ALA A 346 -15.50 63.36 20.92
CA ALA A 346 -15.82 63.99 22.21
C ALA A 346 -14.57 64.54 22.90
N THR A 347 -13.46 63.79 22.84
CA THR A 347 -12.17 64.23 23.39
C THR A 347 -11.62 65.45 22.63
N MET A 348 -11.71 65.44 21.30
CA MET A 348 -11.30 66.57 20.45
C MET A 348 -12.14 67.81 20.69
N TRP A 349 -13.47 67.70 20.83
CA TRP A 349 -14.33 68.83 21.20
C TRP A 349 -14.00 69.39 22.59
N ARG A 350 -13.71 68.54 23.58
CA ARG A 350 -13.32 68.97 24.92
C ARG A 350 -11.97 69.69 24.95
N GLN A 351 -11.02 69.23 24.15
CA GLN A 351 -9.66 69.79 24.04
C GLN A 351 -9.48 70.70 22.82
N ILE A 352 -10.57 71.27 22.30
CA ILE A 352 -10.54 72.03 21.02
C ILE A 352 -9.59 73.23 21.04
N ARG A 353 -9.21 73.71 22.23
CA ARG A 353 -8.32 74.85 22.44
C ARG A 353 -6.86 74.46 22.69
N ASP A 354 -6.55 73.18 22.86
CA ASP A 354 -5.19 72.68 23.08
C ASP A 354 -4.55 72.30 21.73
N PRO A 355 -3.63 73.10 21.19
CA PRO A 355 -3.06 72.84 19.88
C PRO A 355 -2.07 71.66 19.86
N ASP A 356 -1.46 71.32 21.00
CA ASP A 356 -0.50 70.22 21.10
C ASP A 356 -1.21 68.87 21.04
N PHE A 357 -2.30 68.72 21.80
CA PHE A 357 -3.17 67.56 21.70
C PHE A 357 -3.82 67.45 20.31
N MET A 358 -4.33 68.57 19.78
CA MET A 358 -5.12 68.59 18.55
C MET A 358 -4.33 68.09 17.33
N LEU A 359 -3.02 68.32 17.26
CA LEU A 359 -2.19 67.85 16.15
C LEU A 359 -2.19 66.32 16.06
N GLY A 360 -1.94 65.64 17.18
CA GLY A 360 -1.96 64.18 17.27
C GLY A 360 -3.37 63.62 17.05
N ALA A 361 -4.36 64.23 17.72
CA ALA A 361 -5.76 63.80 17.62
C ALA A 361 -6.31 63.93 16.20
N LEU A 362 -6.05 65.06 15.51
CA LEU A 362 -6.49 65.27 14.14
C LEU A 362 -5.79 64.32 13.16
N LYS A 363 -4.50 64.02 13.36
CA LYS A 363 -3.79 63.04 12.53
C LYS A 363 -4.42 61.66 12.69
N THR A 364 -4.66 61.20 13.92
CA THR A 364 -5.32 59.93 14.22
C THR A 364 -6.74 59.88 13.68
N TYR A 365 -7.54 60.93 13.92
CA TYR A 365 -8.93 61.02 13.47
C TYR A 365 -9.04 60.94 11.94
N ARG A 366 -8.17 61.66 11.22
CA ARG A 366 -8.15 61.62 9.76
C ARG A 366 -7.78 60.24 9.21
N MET A 367 -6.94 59.48 9.91
CA MET A 367 -6.60 58.10 9.53
C MET A 367 -7.76 57.13 9.80
N MET A 368 -8.43 57.26 10.95
CA MET A 368 -9.57 56.40 11.34
C MET A 368 -10.85 56.69 10.54
N THR A 369 -10.98 57.86 9.92
CA THR A 369 -12.15 58.27 9.11
C THR A 369 -11.87 58.25 7.60
N GLY A 370 -10.72 57.72 7.16
CA GLY A 370 -10.39 57.58 5.75
C GLY A 370 -10.01 58.89 5.02
N LEU A 371 -9.78 59.97 5.76
CA LEU A 371 -9.30 61.27 5.22
C LEU A 371 -7.78 61.31 4.97
N SER A 372 -7.06 60.28 5.37
CA SER A 372 -5.61 60.09 5.22
C SER A 372 -5.28 58.60 5.18
N GLN A 373 -4.16 58.23 4.55
CA GLN A 373 -3.61 56.88 4.64
C GLN A 373 -3.31 56.51 6.09
N MET A 374 -3.66 55.29 6.49
CA MET A 374 -3.48 54.77 7.84
C MET A 374 -2.00 54.47 8.12
N ASP A 375 -1.45 55.09 9.17
CA ASP A 375 -0.17 54.74 9.77
C ASP A 375 -0.48 54.01 11.08
N THR A 376 -0.53 52.68 11.02
CA THR A 376 -0.99 51.84 12.13
C THR A 376 -0.11 52.02 13.38
N ASP A 377 1.21 52.10 13.22
CA ASP A 377 2.13 52.22 14.36
C ASP A 377 1.93 53.56 15.08
N PHE A 378 1.79 54.65 14.31
CA PHE A 378 1.49 55.97 14.89
C PHE A 378 0.14 55.97 15.62
N VAL A 379 -0.92 55.47 14.98
CA VAL A 379 -2.27 55.48 15.55
C VAL A 379 -2.33 54.63 16.81
N GLN A 380 -1.75 53.42 16.80
CA GLN A 380 -1.70 52.55 17.98
C GLN A 380 -0.94 53.19 19.14
N ASN A 381 0.25 53.73 18.87
CA ASN A 381 1.06 54.38 19.90
C ASN A 381 0.34 55.60 20.50
N TRP A 382 -0.23 56.47 19.65
CA TRP A 382 -0.95 57.65 20.12
C TRP A 382 -2.24 57.27 20.87
N TRP A 383 -2.97 56.26 20.39
CA TRP A 383 -4.21 55.77 21.00
C TRP A 383 -3.97 55.20 22.40
N VAL A 384 -2.89 54.44 22.60
CA VAL A 384 -2.56 53.83 23.91
C VAL A 384 -1.88 54.83 24.84
N ASN A 385 -0.93 55.63 24.35
CA ASN A 385 -0.06 56.43 25.22
C ASN A 385 -0.47 57.90 25.36
N SER A 386 -1.26 58.46 24.45
CA SER A 386 -1.63 59.88 24.48
C SER A 386 -3.11 60.11 24.77
N LEU A 387 -4.02 59.34 24.17
CA LEU A 387 -5.46 59.50 24.37
C LEU A 387 -5.91 59.43 25.86
N PRO A 388 -5.42 58.48 26.70
CA PRO A 388 -5.93 58.32 28.07
C PRO A 388 -5.75 59.54 28.97
N GLU A 389 -4.78 60.41 28.69
CA GLU A 389 -4.53 61.63 29.47
C GLU A 389 -5.66 62.66 29.29
N PHE A 390 -6.36 62.63 28.15
CA PHE A 390 -7.33 63.65 27.76
C PHE A 390 -8.78 63.14 27.69
N ALA A 391 -8.96 61.81 27.58
CA ALA A 391 -10.25 61.18 27.35
C ALA A 391 -11.27 61.49 28.47
N PRO A 392 -12.57 61.64 28.12
CA PRO A 392 -13.62 61.91 29.11
C PRO A 392 -13.88 60.75 30.08
N ALA A 393 -13.55 59.53 29.67
CA ALA A 393 -13.65 58.29 30.42
C ALA A 393 -12.40 57.44 30.15
N PRO A 394 -12.00 56.54 31.07
CA PRO A 394 -10.85 55.66 30.86
C PRO A 394 -11.07 54.78 29.63
N PRO A 395 -10.24 54.89 28.56
CA PRO A 395 -10.45 54.16 27.32
C PRO A 395 -10.19 52.65 27.45
N PHE A 396 -9.43 52.23 28.48
CA PHE A 396 -9.02 50.83 28.68
C PHE A 396 -9.43 50.34 30.10
N PRO A 397 -10.71 50.05 30.34
CA PRO A 397 -11.18 49.59 31.65
C PRO A 397 -10.76 48.14 31.97
N THR A 398 -10.48 47.32 30.96
CA THR A 398 -10.05 45.92 31.09
C THR A 398 -8.76 45.67 30.29
N ALA A 399 -8.04 44.60 30.60
CA ALA A 399 -6.82 44.22 29.87
C ALA A 399 -7.14 43.84 28.40
N ASP A 400 -8.31 43.25 28.16
CA ASP A 400 -8.75 42.84 26.82
C ASP A 400 -9.27 44.04 26.00
N ALA A 401 -9.71 45.13 26.66
CA ALA A 401 -10.17 46.34 25.98
C ALA A 401 -9.10 46.97 25.09
N GLU A 402 -7.85 47.01 25.54
CA GLU A 402 -6.72 47.48 24.73
C GLU A 402 -6.53 46.59 23.49
N GLN A 403 -6.66 45.27 23.66
CA GLN A 403 -6.48 44.31 22.56
C GLN A 403 -7.56 44.46 21.50
N HIS A 404 -8.84 44.56 21.89
CA HIS A 404 -9.95 44.87 20.99
C HIS A 404 -9.77 46.23 20.32
N GLN A 405 -9.34 47.22 21.12
CA GLN A 405 -8.84 48.55 20.74
C GLN A 405 -7.93 48.53 19.50
N LEU A 406 -6.81 47.85 19.68
CA LEU A 406 -5.74 47.74 18.71
C LEU A 406 -6.11 46.86 17.52
N ALA A 407 -6.95 45.83 17.73
CA ALA A 407 -7.47 44.98 16.66
C ALA A 407 -8.36 45.78 15.70
N ALA A 408 -9.25 46.64 16.20
CA ALA A 408 -10.05 47.56 15.37
C ALA A 408 -9.15 48.50 14.54
N ILE A 409 -8.12 49.10 15.14
CA ILE A 409 -7.17 49.97 14.42
C ILE A 409 -6.45 49.21 13.29
N ARG A 410 -6.01 47.96 13.54
CA ARG A 410 -5.38 47.12 12.51
C ARG A 410 -6.37 46.80 11.39
N ARG A 411 -7.63 46.50 11.73
CA ARG A 411 -8.69 46.22 10.77
C ARG A 411 -8.94 47.41 9.84
N MET A 412 -9.05 48.63 10.38
CA MET A 412 -9.22 49.87 9.61
C MET A 412 -8.07 50.14 8.61
N ALA A 413 -6.91 49.51 8.79
CA ALA A 413 -5.79 49.61 7.84
C ALA A 413 -5.93 48.66 6.63
N VAL A 414 -6.76 47.62 6.76
CA VAL A 414 -6.93 46.55 5.75
C VAL A 414 -8.23 46.71 4.97
N ASP A 415 -9.32 47.13 5.63
CA ASP A 415 -10.64 47.35 5.03
C ASP A 415 -10.95 48.86 4.97
N ASP A 416 -11.10 49.41 3.76
CA ASP A 416 -11.36 50.84 3.48
C ASP A 416 -12.79 51.29 3.89
N SER A 417 -13.41 50.60 4.84
CA SER A 417 -14.72 50.93 5.38
C SER A 417 -14.59 51.89 6.56
N TYR A 418 -14.79 53.18 6.31
CA TYR A 418 -14.63 54.21 7.33
C TYR A 418 -15.96 54.83 7.75
N ILE A 419 -15.99 55.32 9.00
CA ILE A 419 -17.08 56.14 9.52
C ILE A 419 -16.97 57.55 8.92
N ALA A 420 -18.11 58.14 8.57
CA ALA A 420 -18.14 59.47 7.98
C ALA A 420 -17.62 60.51 8.99
N PRO A 421 -16.63 61.35 8.62
CA PRO A 421 -16.07 62.33 9.53
C PRO A 421 -17.01 63.53 9.76
N ASP A 422 -16.99 64.07 10.97
CA ASP A 422 -17.55 65.37 11.32
C ASP A 422 -16.70 66.49 10.70
N LYS A 423 -17.27 67.10 9.66
CA LYS A 423 -16.63 68.18 8.90
C LYS A 423 -16.44 69.44 9.74
N GLU A 424 -17.32 69.70 10.69
CA GLU A 424 -17.23 70.88 11.56
C GLU A 424 -16.06 70.72 12.53
N LEU A 425 -15.95 69.55 13.17
CA LEU A 425 -14.83 69.23 14.04
C LEU A 425 -13.50 69.33 13.30
N VAL A 426 -13.38 68.78 12.09
CA VAL A 426 -12.15 68.86 11.29
C VAL A 426 -11.77 70.31 10.98
N ALA A 427 -12.75 71.14 10.60
CA ALA A 427 -12.51 72.55 10.29
C ALA A 427 -12.02 73.32 11.53
N GLU A 428 -12.63 73.09 12.69
CA GLU A 428 -12.27 73.77 13.93
C GLU A 428 -10.92 73.28 14.47
N ALA A 429 -10.66 71.97 14.41
CA ALA A 429 -9.38 71.37 14.74
C ALA A 429 -8.22 71.95 13.91
N LEU A 430 -8.44 72.13 12.60
CA LEU A 430 -7.44 72.75 11.71
C LEU A 430 -7.13 74.19 12.11
N LYS A 431 -8.14 74.99 12.49
CA LYS A 431 -7.92 76.36 13.00
C LYS A 431 -7.03 76.34 14.24
N THR A 432 -7.31 75.47 15.20
CA THR A 432 -6.50 75.32 16.42
C THR A 432 -5.07 74.91 16.11
N VAL A 433 -4.86 73.90 15.26
CA VAL A 433 -3.52 73.43 14.88
C VAL A 433 -2.71 74.50 14.12
N CYS A 434 -3.39 75.39 13.40
CA CYS A 434 -2.76 76.53 12.72
C CYS A 434 -2.37 77.69 13.65
N THR A 435 -2.74 77.67 14.94
CA THR A 435 -2.28 78.68 15.91
C THR A 435 -0.80 78.51 16.28
N ILE A 436 -0.27 77.28 16.23
CA ILE A 436 1.16 77.02 16.36
C ILE A 436 1.84 77.24 15.02
N SER A 437 2.92 78.03 15.02
CA SER A 437 3.71 78.27 13.81
C SER A 437 4.37 76.97 13.31
N LEU A 438 4.58 76.84 11.99
CA LEU A 438 5.26 75.67 11.42
C LEU A 438 6.65 75.40 12.05
N PRO A 439 7.50 76.43 12.32
CA PRO A 439 8.79 76.22 12.99
C PRO A 439 8.66 75.64 14.40
N GLU A 440 7.69 76.11 15.20
CA GLU A 440 7.46 75.58 16.55
C GLU A 440 6.97 74.14 16.51
N ARG A 441 6.11 73.77 15.55
CA ARG A 441 5.68 72.37 15.37
C ARG A 441 6.85 71.48 14.97
N ALA A 442 7.67 71.92 14.02
CA ALA A 442 8.86 71.18 13.59
C ALA A 442 9.84 70.99 14.76
N TYR A 443 10.03 72.03 15.58
CA TYR A 443 10.88 71.96 16.76
C TYR A 443 10.33 70.99 17.83
N LYS A 444 9.02 71.03 18.11
CA LYS A 444 8.38 70.09 19.05
C LYS A 444 8.46 68.65 18.54
N GLN A 445 8.23 68.42 17.25
CA GLN A 445 8.37 67.11 16.65
C GLN A 445 9.82 66.59 16.73
N LEU A 446 10.81 67.47 16.50
CA LEU A 446 12.22 67.14 16.67
C LEU A 446 12.53 66.74 18.12
N LEU A 447 11.99 67.46 19.11
CA LEU A 447 12.18 67.12 20.53
C LEU A 447 11.46 65.84 20.98
N ALA A 448 10.42 65.42 20.25
CA ALA A 448 9.72 64.16 20.52
C ALA A 448 10.51 62.94 20.00
N ASP A 449 11.53 63.14 19.16
CA ASP A 449 12.42 62.08 18.71
C ASP A 449 13.36 61.66 19.86
N PRO A 450 13.35 60.38 20.30
CA PRO A 450 14.21 59.90 21.38
C PRO A 450 15.70 60.14 21.11
N GLU A 451 16.15 60.08 19.86
CA GLU A 451 17.55 60.33 19.51
C GLU A 451 17.95 61.78 19.78
N VAL A 452 17.03 62.71 19.52
CA VAL A 452 17.22 64.14 19.73
C VAL A 452 17.05 64.50 21.21
N ALA A 453 16.05 63.94 21.89
CA ALA A 453 15.85 64.13 23.32
C ALA A 453 17.02 63.56 24.15
N ALA A 454 17.71 62.53 23.65
CA ALA A 454 18.91 61.97 24.25
C ALA A 454 20.17 62.83 24.03
N VAL A 455 20.14 63.82 23.14
CA VAL A 455 21.25 64.77 22.98
C VAL A 455 21.41 65.58 24.25
N LYS A 456 22.56 65.44 24.89
CA LYS A 456 22.89 66.18 26.12
C LYS A 456 22.78 67.68 25.87
N GLU A 457 22.11 68.39 26.78
CA GLU A 457 21.98 69.84 26.71
C GLU A 457 23.37 70.49 26.55
N TRP A 458 23.57 71.13 25.40
CA TRP A 458 24.84 71.76 25.06
C TRP A 458 24.80 73.22 25.45
N VAL A 459 25.47 73.55 26.56
CA VAL A 459 25.56 74.92 27.06
C VAL A 459 26.90 75.52 26.62
N PRO A 460 26.92 76.56 25.75
CA PRO A 460 28.16 77.14 25.22
C PRO A 460 29.18 77.53 26.30
N ALA A 461 28.70 78.03 27.45
CA ALA A 461 29.56 78.44 28.56
C ALA A 461 30.40 77.29 29.15
N ASN A 462 29.91 76.04 29.09
CA ASN A 462 30.62 74.88 29.60
C ASN A 462 31.77 74.43 28.67
N PHE A 463 31.76 74.87 27.41
CA PHE A 463 32.74 74.48 26.39
C PHE A 463 33.65 75.64 25.95
N ALA A 464 33.40 76.87 26.41
CA ALA A 464 34.18 78.07 26.08
C ALA A 464 35.42 78.30 26.98
N GLY A 465 35.86 77.28 27.71
CA GLY A 465 37.02 77.35 28.61
C GLY A 465 36.76 78.17 29.88
N PRO A 466 37.81 78.48 30.68
CA PRO A 466 37.66 79.06 32.02
C PRO A 466 37.04 80.46 32.07
N ASN A 467 36.93 81.15 30.93
CA ASN A 467 36.26 82.45 30.82
C ASN A 467 34.86 82.37 30.19
N GLY A 468 34.35 81.18 29.85
CA GLY A 468 33.07 81.01 29.17
C GLY A 468 31.88 81.65 29.89
N ALA A 469 31.82 81.50 31.21
CA ALA A 469 30.79 82.11 32.06
C ALA A 469 30.87 83.65 32.16
N LYS A 470 31.97 84.26 31.72
CA LYS A 470 32.13 85.72 31.69
C LYS A 470 31.70 86.34 30.36
N VAL A 471 31.73 85.55 29.28
CA VAL A 471 31.43 86.01 27.91
C VAL A 471 29.98 85.71 27.53
N PHE A 472 29.44 84.57 27.99
CA PHE A 472 28.04 84.20 27.74
C PHE A 472 27.19 84.48 28.97
N ALA A 473 26.15 85.30 28.83
CA ALA A 473 25.14 85.57 29.84
C ALA A 473 23.77 85.08 29.38
N ARG A 474 23.01 84.40 30.26
CA ARG A 474 21.63 84.00 29.97
C ARG A 474 20.76 85.25 29.84
N ARG A 475 20.03 85.36 28.74
CA ARG A 475 19.08 86.46 28.50
C ARG A 475 17.94 86.50 29.53
N SER A 476 17.68 85.39 30.23
CA SER A 476 16.64 85.28 31.26
C SER A 476 17.02 85.83 32.64
N ALA A 477 18.24 86.34 32.84
CA ALA A 477 18.75 86.85 34.14
C ALA A 477 18.58 85.88 35.34
N LYS A 478 18.45 84.58 35.07
CA LYS A 478 18.54 83.47 36.03
C LYS A 478 19.70 82.57 35.67
#